data_AF-A0AA42PCG9-F1
#
_entry.id   AF-A0AA42PCG9-F1
#
_cell.length_a   1.000
_cell.length_b   1.000
_cell.length_c   1.000
_cell.angle_alpha   90.00
_cell.angle_beta   90.00
_cell.angle_gamma   90.00
#
_symmetry.space_group_name_H-M   'P 1'
#
loop_
_entity.id
_entity.type
_entity.pdbx_description
1 polymer ?
#
loop_
_entity_poly.entity_id
_entity_poly.type
_entity_poly.pdbx_seq_one_letter_code
_entity_poly.pdbx_strand_id
1 'polypeptide(L)'
;MEVFIKQPNEVLDYDVDMEAWFSSIPLDDIESVDIRVTCLAEEQPTLVVGPGIHPEYVLMGTEPKRFKVWLGGGTNFRDYIVTCVVHTEQDRTKEVEFKIKVRDK
;
A
#
# COMPACT_ATOMS: atom_id res chain seq x y z
N MET A 1 -10.28 8.10 0.03
CA MET A 1 -9.53 7.09 0.79
C MET A 1 -10.36 5.82 0.84
N GLU A 2 -9.84 4.75 0.25
CA GLU A 2 -10.49 3.44 0.24
C GLU A 2 -10.33 2.74 1.60
N VAL A 3 -11.22 1.79 1.89
CA VAL A 3 -11.24 1.06 3.15
C VAL A 3 -11.38 -0.43 2.87
N PHE A 4 -10.45 -1.22 3.39
CA PHE A 4 -10.45 -2.67 3.31
C PHE A 4 -10.58 -3.28 4.71
N ILE A 5 -11.05 -4.53 4.75
CA ILE A 5 -11.22 -5.29 6.00
C ILE A 5 -10.48 -6.62 5.84
N LYS A 6 -9.65 -6.96 6.83
CA LYS A 6 -8.93 -8.25 6.93
C LYS A 6 -9.05 -8.86 8.33
N GLN A 7 -8.89 -10.17 8.44
CA GLN A 7 -8.65 -10.83 9.72
C GLN A 7 -7.21 -10.58 10.20
N PRO A 8 -6.91 -10.61 11.50
CA PRO A 8 -5.55 -10.42 12.04
C PRO A 8 -4.50 -11.33 11.39
N ASN A 9 -4.80 -12.62 11.27
CA ASN A 9 -3.84 -13.63 10.80
C ASN A 9 -3.77 -13.76 9.27
N GLU A 10 -4.58 -13.01 8.53
CA GLU A 10 -4.51 -13.01 7.07
C GLU A 10 -3.30 -12.22 6.57
N VAL A 11 -2.70 -12.74 5.51
CA VAL A 11 -1.78 -12.01 4.64
C VAL A 11 -2.52 -11.81 3.32
N LEU A 12 -2.76 -10.55 2.96
CA LEU A 12 -3.48 -10.20 1.73
C LEU A 12 -2.63 -9.23 0.91
N ASP A 13 -2.83 -9.28 -0.41
CA ASP A 13 -2.31 -8.31 -1.35
C ASP A 13 -3.34 -7.25 -1.73
N TYR A 14 -2.85 -6.05 -2.02
CA TYR A 14 -3.65 -4.88 -2.38
C TYR A 14 -3.05 -4.26 -3.64
N ASP A 15 -3.85 -4.18 -4.69
CA ASP A 15 -3.47 -3.52 -5.94
C ASP A 15 -3.81 -2.03 -5.86
N VAL A 16 -2.79 -1.19 -6.02
CA VAL A 16 -2.95 0.26 -6.12
C VAL A 16 -2.86 0.65 -7.59
N ASP A 17 -3.98 1.15 -8.11
CA ASP A 17 -4.10 1.57 -9.51
C ASP A 17 -3.93 3.09 -9.64
N MET A 18 -2.90 3.52 -10.39
CA MET A 18 -2.62 4.93 -10.65
C MET A 18 -2.80 5.32 -12.12
N GLU A 19 -3.40 4.46 -12.96
CA GLU A 19 -3.61 4.71 -14.39
C GLU A 19 -4.33 6.05 -14.63
N ALA A 20 -5.32 6.38 -13.79
CA ALA A 20 -6.04 7.65 -13.86
C ALA A 20 -5.11 8.87 -13.65
N TRP A 21 -4.13 8.79 -12.76
CA TRP A 21 -3.16 9.86 -12.55
C TRP A 21 -2.21 9.96 -13.74
N PHE A 22 -1.65 8.82 -14.18
CA PHE A 22 -0.75 8.74 -15.33
C PHE A 22 -1.39 9.14 -16.65
N SER A 23 -2.72 9.07 -16.77
CA SER A 23 -3.46 9.53 -17.96
C SER A 23 -3.21 11.01 -18.31
N SER A 24 -2.82 11.81 -17.32
CA SER A 24 -2.50 13.24 -17.47
C SER A 24 -1.00 13.55 -17.61
N ILE A 25 -0.13 12.53 -17.45
CA ILE A 25 1.32 12.63 -17.54
C ILE A 25 1.87 11.52 -18.46
N PRO A 26 1.76 11.68 -19.78
CA PRO A 26 2.21 10.65 -20.72
C PRO A 26 3.73 10.47 -20.65
N LEU A 27 4.19 9.25 -20.95
CA LEU A 27 5.61 8.84 -20.95
C LEU A 27 6.29 8.89 -19.58
N ASP A 28 5.50 8.80 -18.51
CA ASP A 28 5.97 8.66 -17.14
C ASP A 28 5.41 7.38 -16.54
N ASP A 29 6.15 6.80 -15.61
CA ASP A 29 5.82 5.59 -14.89
C ASP A 29 6.48 5.58 -13.50
N ILE A 30 6.22 4.53 -12.74
CA ILE A 30 6.65 4.40 -11.35
C ILE A 30 8.08 3.86 -11.32
N GLU A 31 8.98 4.60 -10.66
CA GLU A 31 10.34 4.13 -10.38
C GLU A 31 10.39 3.35 -9.06
N SER A 32 9.77 3.89 -8.00
CA SER A 32 9.80 3.28 -6.66
C SER A 32 8.61 3.70 -5.79
N VAL A 33 8.38 2.94 -4.73
CA VAL A 33 7.32 3.21 -3.75
C VAL A 33 7.86 3.06 -2.33
N ASP A 34 7.70 4.10 -1.52
CA ASP A 34 7.91 4.04 -0.08
C ASP A 34 6.58 3.80 0.63
N ILE A 35 6.52 2.79 1.50
CA ILE A 35 5.29 2.41 2.18
C ILE A 35 5.44 2.62 3.68
N ARG A 36 4.48 3.31 4.27
CA ARG A 36 4.43 3.56 5.72
C ARG A 36 3.07 3.14 6.25
N VAL A 37 3.10 2.46 7.39
CA VAL A 37 1.89 2.08 8.12
C VAL A 37 1.84 2.90 9.40
N THR A 38 0.68 3.44 9.73
CA THR A 38 0.43 4.13 11.00
C THR A 38 -0.84 3.62 11.65
N CYS A 39 -0.90 3.66 12.97
CA CYS A 39 -2.08 3.36 13.76
C CYS A 39 -2.19 4.36 14.90
N LEU A 40 -3.34 5.02 15.06
CA LEU A 40 -3.53 5.99 16.14
C LEU A 40 -3.48 5.37 17.54
N ALA A 41 -3.73 4.06 17.64
CA ALA A 41 -3.81 3.35 18.91
C ALA A 41 -2.54 2.54 19.25
N GLU A 42 -1.53 2.54 18.36
CA GLU A 42 -0.29 1.79 18.51
C GLU A 42 0.88 2.70 18.10
N GLU A 43 1.82 2.96 19.01
CA GLU A 43 3.03 3.73 18.70
C GLU A 43 3.89 3.00 17.65
N GLN A 44 3.95 1.67 17.76
CA GLN A 44 4.53 0.79 16.76
C GLN A 44 3.42 -0.10 16.17
N PRO A 45 3.02 0.14 14.90
CA PRO A 45 1.97 -0.64 14.26
C PRO A 45 2.34 -2.13 14.14
N THR A 46 1.38 -3.00 14.45
CA THR A 46 1.54 -4.45 14.29
C THR A 46 1.16 -4.98 12.90
N LEU A 47 0.57 -4.13 12.06
CA LEU A 47 0.35 -4.43 10.64
C LEU A 47 1.66 -4.20 9.88
N VAL A 48 2.15 -5.26 9.23
CA VAL A 48 3.47 -5.31 8.60
C VAL A 48 3.33 -5.33 7.08
N VAL A 49 4.17 -4.53 6.41
CA VAL A 49 4.35 -4.52 4.95
C VAL A 49 5.36 -5.59 4.57
N GLY A 50 5.10 -6.36 3.51
CA GLY A 50 5.97 -7.47 3.10
C GLY A 50 6.09 -8.58 4.16
N PRO A 51 4.99 -9.11 4.72
CA PRO A 51 5.06 -10.15 5.74
C PRO A 51 5.65 -11.46 5.20
N GLY A 52 6.49 -12.12 6.01
CA GLY A 52 7.01 -13.45 5.70
C GLY A 52 8.00 -13.45 4.52
N ILE A 53 7.65 -14.13 3.43
CA ILE A 53 8.48 -14.21 2.20
C ILE A 53 8.09 -13.17 1.15
N HIS A 54 7.06 -12.36 1.42
CA HIS A 54 6.54 -11.41 0.45
C HIS A 54 7.39 -10.13 0.42
N PRO A 55 7.66 -9.57 -0.77
CA PRO A 55 8.26 -8.24 -0.86
C PRO A 55 7.27 -7.19 -0.34
N GLU A 56 7.79 -6.02 0.05
CA GLU A 56 6.94 -4.90 0.47
C GLU A 56 5.97 -4.49 -0.64
N TYR A 57 6.48 -4.41 -1.87
CA TYR A 57 5.69 -4.18 -3.06
C TYR A 57 6.25 -4.86 -4.31
N VAL A 58 5.43 -4.91 -5.35
CA VAL A 58 5.80 -5.33 -6.71
C VAL A 58 5.21 -4.34 -7.71
N LEU A 59 6.06 -3.78 -8.58
CA LEU A 59 5.61 -2.96 -9.70
C LEU A 59 5.01 -3.84 -10.80
N MET A 60 3.92 -3.39 -11.41
CA MET A 60 3.12 -4.19 -12.34
C MET A 60 3.21 -3.66 -13.77
N GLY A 61 3.84 -4.41 -14.66
CA GLY A 61 3.99 -4.08 -16.09
C GLY A 61 5.42 -3.69 -16.46
N THR A 62 5.63 -3.39 -17.75
CA THR A 62 6.93 -2.94 -18.28
C THR A 62 7.15 -1.44 -18.07
N GLU A 63 6.09 -0.65 -18.16
CA GLU A 63 6.02 0.77 -17.77
C GLU A 63 5.02 0.86 -16.61
N PRO A 64 5.45 0.59 -15.37
CA PRO A 64 4.53 0.31 -14.27
C PRO A 64 3.73 1.55 -13.87
N LYS A 65 2.41 1.46 -13.95
CA LYS A 65 1.45 2.48 -13.46
C LYS A 65 0.60 1.99 -12.30
N ARG A 66 0.90 0.77 -11.86
CA ARG A 66 0.20 0.04 -10.81
C ARG A 66 1.24 -0.71 -10.00
N PHE A 67 0.96 -0.91 -8.73
CA PHE A 67 1.82 -1.69 -7.85
C PHE A 67 0.97 -2.49 -6.86
N LYS A 68 1.52 -3.61 -6.41
CA LYS A 68 0.90 -4.52 -5.45
C LYS A 68 1.62 -4.39 -4.12
N VAL A 69 0.87 -4.29 -3.02
CA VAL A 69 1.40 -4.24 -1.65
C VAL A 69 0.92 -5.46 -0.87
N TRP A 70 1.82 -6.13 -0.15
CA TRP A 70 1.46 -7.23 0.74
C TRP A 70 1.37 -6.76 2.19
N LEU A 71 0.25 -7.01 2.86
CA LEU A 71 0.05 -6.64 4.26
C LEU A 71 -0.36 -7.86 5.10
N GLY A 72 0.28 -8.02 6.25
CA GLY A 72 0.04 -9.11 7.19
C GLY A 72 0.05 -8.65 8.64
N GLY A 73 -0.46 -9.49 9.53
CA GLY A 73 -0.58 -9.15 10.95
C GLY A 73 -1.62 -8.07 11.21
N GLY A 74 -1.37 -7.24 12.22
CA GLY A 74 -2.30 -6.24 12.73
C GLY A 74 -3.16 -6.77 13.88
N THR A 75 -3.38 -5.92 14.87
CA THR A 75 -4.16 -6.21 16.07
C THR A 75 -5.65 -6.15 15.76
N ASN A 76 -6.42 -7.10 16.30
CA ASN A 76 -7.87 -7.10 16.14
C ASN A 76 -8.50 -5.79 16.70
N PHE A 77 -9.56 -5.32 16.05
CA PHE A 77 -10.25 -4.07 16.33
C PHE A 77 -9.40 -2.79 16.18
N ARG A 78 -8.31 -2.85 15.42
CA ARG A 78 -7.51 -1.67 15.04
C ARG A 78 -7.73 -1.23 13.60
N ASP A 79 -7.52 0.06 13.39
CA ASP A 79 -7.55 0.70 12.09
C ASP A 79 -6.14 1.22 11.78
N TYR A 80 -5.64 0.86 10.61
CA TYR A 80 -4.33 1.27 10.12
C TYR A 80 -4.51 2.17 8.89
N ILE A 81 -3.68 3.18 8.77
CA ILE A 81 -3.52 3.94 7.53
C ILE A 81 -2.25 3.46 6.86
N VAL A 82 -2.36 3.08 5.60
CA VAL A 82 -1.25 2.72 4.73
C VAL A 82 -1.04 3.87 3.78
N THR A 83 0.11 4.52 3.89
CA THR A 83 0.53 5.63 3.06
C THR A 83 1.60 5.12 2.10
N CYS A 84 1.32 5.23 0.80
CA CYS A 84 2.25 4.89 -0.26
C CYS A 84 2.71 6.19 -0.92
N VAL A 85 4.01 6.49 -0.81
CA VAL A 85 4.65 7.61 -1.49
C VAL A 85 5.31 7.06 -2.75
N VAL A 86 4.77 7.45 -3.89
CA VAL A 86 5.18 6.95 -5.20
C VAL A 86 6.12 7.97 -5.84
N HIS A 87 7.28 7.49 -6.28
CA HIS A 87 8.28 8.24 -7.02
C HIS A 87 8.30 7.74 -8.46
N THR A 88 8.41 8.68 -9.39
CA THR A 88 8.37 8.41 -10.84
C THR A 88 9.72 8.64 -11.48
N GLU A 89 9.96 8.06 -12.65
CA GLU A 89 11.22 8.25 -13.40
C GLU A 89 11.47 9.72 -13.80
N GLN A 90 10.43 10.56 -13.81
CA GLN A 90 10.54 12.00 -14.08
C GLN A 90 10.45 12.88 -12.81
N ASP A 91 10.93 12.36 -11.66
CA ASP A 91 11.08 13.09 -10.40
C ASP A 91 9.76 13.64 -9.80
N ARG A 92 8.61 13.12 -10.22
CA ARG A 92 7.32 13.43 -9.58
C ARG A 92 7.10 12.55 -8.36
N THR A 93 6.45 13.14 -7.36
CA THR A 93 6.03 12.43 -6.15
C THR A 93 4.51 12.50 -6.01
N LYS A 94 3.90 11.36 -5.71
CA LYS A 94 2.46 11.29 -5.41
C LYS A 94 2.21 10.42 -4.20
N GLU A 95 1.41 10.93 -3.27
CA GLU A 95 0.95 10.17 -2.12
C GLU A 95 -0.44 9.56 -2.41
N VAL A 96 -0.59 8.28 -2.05
CA VAL A 96 -1.86 7.55 -2.07
C VAL A 96 -2.05 6.88 -0.72
N GLU A 97 -3.25 6.99 -0.17
CA GLU A 97 -3.58 6.42 1.13
C GLU A 97 -4.84 5.57 1.09
N PHE A 98 -4.80 4.46 1.81
CA PHE A 98 -5.96 3.62 2.09
C PHE A 98 -5.94 3.11 3.52
N LYS A 99 -7.12 2.72 4.01
CA LYS A 99 -7.32 2.25 5.38
C LYS A 99 -7.49 0.74 5.42
N ILE A 100 -6.77 0.08 6.33
CA ILE A 100 -6.99 -1.33 6.67
C ILE A 100 -7.65 -1.43 8.03
N LYS A 101 -8.84 -2.01 8.08
CA LYS A 101 -9.52 -2.38 9.32
C LYS A 101 -9.26 -3.85 9.62
N VAL A 102 -8.64 -4.13 10.77
CA VAL A 102 -8.42 -5.50 11.21
C VAL A 102 -9.56 -5.89 12.16
N ARG A 103 -10.35 -6.89 11.79
CA ARG A 103 -11.54 -7.33 12.54
C ARG A 103 -11.69 -8.84 12.48
N ASP A 104 -11.89 -9.50 13.62
CA ASP A 104 -12.39 -10.88 13.66
C ASP A 104 -13.84 -10.88 13.16
N LYS A 105 -14.15 -11.72 12.16
CA LYS A 105 -15.51 -11.92 11.68
C LYS A 105 -16.29 -12.87 12.58
#